data_AF-A0A961D870-F1
#
_entry.id   AF-A0A961D870-F1
#
_cell.length_a   1.000
_cell.length_b   1.000
_cell.length_c   1.000
_cell.angle_alpha   90.00
_cell.angle_beta   90.00
_cell.angle_gamma   90.00
#
_symmetry.space_group_name_H-M   'P 1'
#
loop_
_entity.id
_entity.type
_entity.pdbx_description
1 polymer ?
#
loop_
_entity_poly.entity_id
_entity_poly.type
_entity_poly.pdbx_seq_one_letter_code
_entity_poly.pdbx_strand_id
1 'polypeptide(L)'
;MRSLIFFLLTLTLHAAPRALDVVIVRGADGAEEYEKKFSAQVDAWTSACSKAGIAPEVLRGEKTTAELEHRIARANPERSLWLVLIGHGTFDGREAMFSAEGPDFDAKQLSGWLKPLKQEVAVIHTASASGGFLKSLSGKNRVVITSTKSPDEVFYARFGEHFAEAIGGLADADLDQDKQVSLLEAFRHASKAVAAFYENEGRLATEHALIDDNGDGIGTRSEIFGLDVPVAAGTSIDGERAAQMVLVLSKEEQQLTDAQRAKRDALERDLKTLKDQRAKLGEDVYYSKLEELLRKLDEVYGSSLPATKS
;
A
#
# COMPACT_ATOMS: atom_id res chain seq x y z
N MET A 1 -9.56 -46.92 41.09
CA MET A 1 -8.88 -45.69 40.62
C MET A 1 -8.43 -45.90 39.18
N ARG A 2 -9.07 -45.26 38.20
CA ARG A 2 -8.61 -45.19 36.81
C ARG A 2 -8.53 -43.69 36.47
N SER A 3 -7.32 -43.15 36.43
CA SER A 3 -7.09 -41.76 36.03
C SER A 3 -7.37 -41.63 34.54
N LEU A 4 -8.34 -40.79 34.20
CA LEU A 4 -8.61 -40.34 32.84
C LEU A 4 -7.71 -39.12 32.58
N ILE A 5 -6.69 -39.27 31.75
CA ILE A 5 -5.86 -38.15 31.28
C ILE A 5 -6.61 -37.51 30.11
N PHE A 6 -7.13 -36.30 30.31
CA PHE A 6 -7.69 -35.48 29.25
C PHE A 6 -6.55 -34.80 28.50
N PHE A 7 -6.31 -35.22 27.25
CA PHE A 7 -5.43 -34.52 26.33
C PHE A 7 -6.18 -33.30 25.78
N LEU A 8 -5.86 -32.10 26.27
CA LEU A 8 -6.39 -30.85 25.75
C LEU A 8 -5.68 -30.58 24.41
N LEU A 9 -6.31 -30.98 23.31
CA LEU A 9 -5.84 -30.67 21.96
C LEU A 9 -6.11 -29.19 21.68
N THR A 10 -5.14 -28.32 21.97
CA THR A 10 -5.18 -26.92 21.53
C THR A 10 -5.02 -26.91 20.02
N LEU A 11 -6.15 -26.85 19.29
CA LEU A 11 -6.16 -26.46 17.89
C LEU A 11 -5.72 -25.00 17.83
N THR A 12 -4.44 -24.76 17.58
CA THR A 12 -3.99 -23.45 17.10
C THR A 12 -4.60 -23.28 15.71
N LEU A 13 -5.75 -22.60 15.63
CA LEU A 13 -6.28 -22.05 14.37
C LEU A 13 -5.20 -21.09 13.85
N HIS A 14 -4.29 -21.59 13.02
CA HIS A 14 -3.45 -20.70 12.23
C HIS A 14 -4.39 -20.06 11.22
N ALA A 15 -4.54 -18.74 11.27
CA ALA A 15 -5.19 -17.99 10.21
C ALA A 15 -4.57 -18.43 8.87
N ALA A 16 -5.43 -18.65 7.87
CA ALA A 16 -4.97 -19.05 6.55
C ALA A 16 -3.90 -18.06 6.03
N PRO A 17 -2.87 -18.53 5.31
CA PRO A 17 -1.81 -17.65 4.82
C PRO A 17 -2.41 -16.52 3.99
N ARG A 18 -1.97 -15.28 4.24
CA ARG A 18 -2.51 -14.09 3.55
C ARG A 18 -2.47 -14.26 2.04
N ALA A 19 -3.56 -13.91 1.38
CA ALA A 19 -3.73 -13.85 -0.06
C ALA A 19 -3.06 -12.60 -0.66
N LEU A 20 -1.74 -12.45 -0.41
CA LEU A 20 -0.93 -11.33 -0.84
C LEU A 20 0.43 -11.80 -1.34
N ASP A 21 0.75 -11.45 -2.58
CA ASP A 21 2.08 -11.57 -3.15
C ASP A 21 2.80 -10.22 -3.13
N VAL A 22 4.09 -10.22 -2.75
CA VAL A 22 4.94 -9.02 -2.81
C VAL A 22 6.09 -9.30 -3.75
N VAL A 23 6.23 -8.46 -4.78
CA VAL A 23 7.32 -8.47 -5.75
C VAL A 23 8.10 -7.18 -5.60
N ILE A 24 9.40 -7.29 -5.31
CA ILE A 24 10.31 -6.17 -5.14
C ILE A 24 11.26 -6.17 -6.33
N VAL A 25 11.30 -5.08 -7.07
CA VAL A 25 12.18 -4.88 -8.23
C VAL A 25 13.26 -3.90 -7.83
N ARG A 26 14.51 -4.37 -7.87
CA ARG A 26 15.68 -3.51 -7.71
C ARG A 26 16.14 -3.00 -9.08
N GLY A 27 16.27 -1.68 -9.20
CA GLY A 27 16.80 -0.99 -10.36
C GLY A 27 18.32 -0.91 -10.34
N ALA A 28 18.90 -0.47 -11.45
CA ALA A 28 20.34 -0.30 -11.57
C ALA A 28 20.87 0.72 -10.56
N ASP A 29 21.95 0.38 -9.86
CA ASP A 29 22.51 1.21 -8.79
C ASP A 29 23.14 2.51 -9.30
N GLY A 30 23.70 2.51 -10.51
CA GLY A 30 24.48 3.65 -11.00
C GLY A 30 25.77 3.84 -10.22
N ALA A 31 25.75 4.67 -9.16
CA ALA A 31 26.90 4.94 -8.30
C ALA A 31 26.83 4.15 -6.97
N GLU A 32 27.99 3.86 -6.36
CA GLU A 32 28.11 3.03 -5.13
C GLU A 32 27.26 3.57 -3.95
N GLU A 33 27.06 4.89 -3.86
CA GLU A 33 26.24 5.47 -2.80
C GLU A 33 24.76 5.03 -2.86
N TYR A 34 24.24 4.80 -4.07
CA TYR A 34 22.85 4.37 -4.27
C TYR A 34 22.69 2.87 -4.09
N GLU A 35 23.73 2.08 -4.38
CA GLU A 35 23.75 0.63 -4.09
C GLU A 35 23.37 0.36 -2.63
N LYS A 36 24.05 1.05 -1.69
CA LYS A 36 23.79 0.89 -0.24
C LYS A 36 22.37 1.28 0.13
N LYS A 37 21.85 2.36 -0.48
CA LYS A 37 20.48 2.85 -0.23
C LYS A 37 19.42 1.90 -0.77
N PHE A 38 19.60 1.36 -1.98
CA PHE A 38 18.66 0.40 -2.56
C PHE A 38 18.69 -0.94 -1.84
N SER A 39 19.87 -1.44 -1.46
CA SER A 39 19.98 -2.62 -0.60
C SER A 39 19.26 -2.44 0.74
N ALA A 40 19.45 -1.29 1.42
CA ALA A 40 18.76 -1.02 2.68
C ALA A 40 17.23 -0.99 2.52
N GLN A 41 16.71 -0.42 1.43
CA GLN A 41 15.28 -0.43 1.13
C GLN A 41 14.75 -1.85 0.86
N VAL A 42 15.47 -2.66 0.07
CA VAL A 42 15.11 -4.06 -0.19
C VAL A 42 15.10 -4.86 1.12
N ASP A 43 16.07 -4.64 2.00
CA ASP A 43 16.15 -5.29 3.32
C ASP A 43 14.99 -4.88 4.23
N ALA A 44 14.64 -3.58 4.26
CA ALA A 44 13.50 -3.08 5.02
C ALA A 44 12.17 -3.71 4.56
N TRP A 45 11.93 -3.76 3.25
CA TRP A 45 10.77 -4.43 2.68
C TRP A 45 10.75 -5.94 2.96
N THR A 46 11.90 -6.61 2.85
CA THR A 46 12.02 -8.04 3.14
C THR A 46 11.76 -8.34 4.62
N SER A 47 12.25 -7.48 5.51
CA SER A 47 11.97 -7.55 6.94
C SER A 47 10.48 -7.34 7.24
N ALA A 48 9.84 -6.35 6.61
CA ALA A 48 8.41 -6.11 6.75
C ALA A 48 7.57 -7.31 6.27
N CYS A 49 7.92 -7.90 5.12
CA CYS A 49 7.27 -9.12 4.62
C CYS A 49 7.46 -10.30 5.58
N SER A 50 8.66 -10.48 6.13
CA SER A 50 8.95 -11.51 7.13
C SER A 50 8.08 -11.34 8.39
N LYS A 51 7.96 -10.12 8.93
CA LYS A 51 7.04 -9.80 10.05
C LYS A 51 5.58 -10.13 9.71
N ALA A 52 5.19 -9.94 8.45
CA ALA A 52 3.85 -10.25 7.95
C ALA A 52 3.64 -11.74 7.62
N GLY A 53 4.67 -12.59 7.73
CA GLY A 53 4.59 -14.01 7.31
C GLY A 53 4.47 -14.19 5.80
N ILE A 54 4.94 -13.23 5.00
CA ILE A 54 4.91 -13.22 3.55
C ILE A 54 6.34 -13.40 3.02
N ALA A 55 6.53 -14.31 2.06
CA ALA A 55 7.80 -14.45 1.36
C ALA A 55 7.79 -13.52 0.13
N PRO A 56 8.63 -12.46 0.09
CA PRO A 56 8.72 -11.60 -1.08
C PRO A 56 9.56 -12.25 -2.18
N GLU A 57 9.26 -11.91 -3.43
CA GLU A 57 10.11 -12.22 -4.58
C GLU A 57 10.93 -10.99 -4.95
N VAL A 58 12.25 -11.07 -4.82
CA VAL A 58 13.17 -9.97 -5.14
C VAL A 58 13.77 -10.21 -6.53
N LEU A 59 13.42 -9.36 -7.48
CA LEU A 59 13.92 -9.39 -8.86
C LEU A 59 15.12 -8.45 -9.00
N ARG A 60 16.21 -9.00 -9.54
CA ARG A 60 17.50 -8.33 -9.77
C ARG A 60 18.28 -9.01 -10.90
N GLY A 61 19.25 -8.30 -11.45
CA GLY A 61 20.16 -8.73 -12.52
C GLY A 61 19.66 -8.42 -13.92
N GLU A 62 20.44 -8.82 -14.92
CA GLU A 62 20.20 -8.51 -16.35
C GLU A 62 18.84 -8.99 -16.89
N LYS A 63 18.21 -9.95 -16.22
CA LYS A 63 16.91 -10.54 -16.62
C LYS A 63 15.71 -9.94 -15.90
N THR A 64 15.91 -8.99 -15.00
CA THR A 64 14.87 -8.41 -14.12
C THR A 64 13.59 -8.06 -14.86
N THR A 65 13.68 -7.38 -16.00
CA THR A 65 12.51 -6.92 -16.75
C THR A 65 11.71 -8.07 -17.36
N ALA A 66 12.40 -9.07 -17.92
CA ALA A 66 11.74 -10.25 -18.48
C ALA A 66 11.14 -11.15 -17.37
N GLU A 67 11.83 -11.25 -16.23
CA GLU A 67 11.34 -11.97 -15.05
C GLU A 67 10.12 -11.27 -14.45
N LEU A 68 10.10 -9.94 -14.41
CA LEU A 68 8.96 -9.14 -13.97
C LEU A 68 7.74 -9.35 -14.86
N GLU A 69 7.90 -9.23 -16.17
CA GLU A 69 6.81 -9.49 -17.14
C GLU A 69 6.25 -10.90 -16.96
N HIS A 70 7.12 -11.91 -16.89
CA HIS A 70 6.72 -13.30 -16.71
C HIS A 70 6.08 -13.57 -15.33
N ARG A 71 6.50 -12.84 -14.29
CA ARG A 71 5.92 -12.94 -12.95
C ARG A 71 4.53 -12.32 -12.90
N ILE A 72 4.34 -11.17 -13.54
CA ILE A 72 3.04 -10.50 -13.66
C ILE A 72 2.07 -11.38 -14.46
N ALA A 73 2.51 -11.96 -15.58
CA ALA A 73 1.69 -12.85 -16.41
C ALA A 73 1.19 -14.11 -15.67
N ARG A 74 1.90 -14.55 -14.63
CA ARG A 74 1.55 -15.72 -13.80
C ARG A 74 0.89 -15.33 -12.46
N ALA A 75 0.53 -14.07 -12.27
CA ALA A 75 -0.11 -13.63 -11.03
C ALA A 75 -1.42 -14.40 -10.77
N ASN A 76 -1.62 -14.84 -9.53
CA ASN A 76 -2.81 -15.56 -9.13
C ASN A 76 -3.97 -14.55 -8.93
N PRO A 77 -5.10 -14.67 -9.64
CA PRO A 77 -6.23 -13.75 -9.51
C PRO A 77 -6.92 -13.79 -8.14
N GLU A 78 -6.68 -14.81 -7.33
CA GLU A 78 -7.20 -14.92 -5.96
C GLU A 78 -6.34 -14.22 -4.91
N ARG A 79 -5.16 -13.70 -5.30
CA ARG A 79 -4.19 -13.05 -4.42
C ARG A 79 -3.96 -11.62 -4.88
N SER A 80 -3.91 -10.69 -3.94
CA SER A 80 -3.50 -9.31 -4.24
C SER A 80 -2.01 -9.28 -4.60
N LEU A 81 -1.60 -8.32 -5.41
CA LEU A 81 -0.19 -8.14 -5.81
C LEU A 81 0.32 -6.78 -5.38
N TRP A 82 1.38 -6.74 -4.60
CA TRP A 82 2.14 -5.52 -4.32
C TRP A 82 3.43 -5.56 -5.14
N LEU A 83 3.59 -4.56 -6.02
CA LEU A 83 4.77 -4.37 -6.84
C LEU A 83 5.53 -3.14 -6.32
N VAL A 84 6.72 -3.36 -5.81
CA VAL A 84 7.59 -2.30 -5.28
C VAL A 84 8.74 -2.08 -6.26
N LEU A 85 8.87 -0.87 -6.79
CA LEU A 85 9.97 -0.48 -7.68
C LEU A 85 10.92 0.45 -6.92
N ILE A 86 12.15 -0.02 -6.71
CA ILE A 86 13.23 0.68 -5.99
C ILE A 86 14.34 0.95 -6.98
N GLY A 87 14.73 2.21 -7.19
CA GLY A 87 15.80 2.49 -8.13
C GLY A 87 15.84 3.94 -8.60
N HIS A 88 16.37 4.12 -9.81
CA HIS A 88 16.34 5.37 -10.55
C HIS A 88 15.30 5.31 -11.68
N GLY A 89 14.93 6.50 -12.15
CA GLY A 89 14.19 6.66 -13.38
C GLY A 89 14.67 7.89 -14.15
N THR A 90 14.41 7.88 -15.45
CA THR A 90 14.84 8.90 -16.39
C THR A 90 13.64 9.46 -17.14
N PHE A 91 13.80 10.65 -17.71
CA PHE A 91 12.82 11.27 -18.59
C PHE A 91 13.55 11.99 -19.72
N ASP A 92 13.21 11.66 -20.96
CA ASP A 92 13.82 12.24 -22.16
C ASP A 92 13.04 13.45 -22.74
N GLY A 93 12.02 13.92 -22.01
CA GLY A 93 11.07 14.93 -22.48
C GLY A 93 9.83 14.36 -23.17
N ARG A 94 9.76 13.03 -23.36
CA ARG A 94 8.61 12.33 -23.94
C ARG A 94 8.14 11.17 -23.08
N GLU A 95 9.06 10.30 -22.67
CA GLU A 95 8.75 9.06 -21.96
C GLU A 95 9.58 8.93 -20.69
N ALA A 96 8.90 8.61 -19.59
CA ALA A 96 9.54 8.28 -18.33
C ALA A 96 9.86 6.79 -18.31
N MET A 97 11.07 6.43 -17.88
CA MET A 97 11.54 5.06 -17.80
C MET A 97 12.01 4.72 -16.38
N PHE A 98 11.75 3.50 -15.95
CA PHE A 98 12.39 2.92 -14.78
C PHE A 98 13.72 2.29 -15.20
N SER A 99 14.80 2.68 -14.53
CA SER A 99 16.15 2.17 -14.81
C SER A 99 16.35 0.83 -14.10
N ALA A 100 16.09 -0.27 -14.82
CA ALA A 100 16.17 -1.62 -14.29
C ALA A 100 17.63 -2.13 -14.30
N GLU A 101 17.94 -3.17 -13.53
CA GLU A 101 19.22 -3.91 -13.73
C GLU A 101 19.23 -4.68 -15.07
N GLY A 102 18.05 -4.93 -15.65
CA GLY A 102 17.87 -5.39 -17.03
C GLY A 102 17.46 -4.23 -17.95
N PRO A 103 16.82 -4.51 -19.11
CA PRO A 103 16.33 -3.45 -19.98
C PRO A 103 15.34 -2.51 -19.28
N ASP A 104 15.56 -1.20 -19.38
CA ASP A 104 14.63 -0.19 -18.87
C ASP A 104 13.22 -0.38 -19.48
N PHE A 105 12.20 -0.03 -18.71
CA PHE A 105 10.82 -0.11 -19.17
C PHE A 105 10.03 1.16 -18.83
N ASP A 106 9.06 1.47 -19.68
CA ASP A 106 8.22 2.65 -19.56
C ASP A 106 6.86 2.35 -18.90
N ALA A 107 6.07 3.41 -18.73
CA ALA A 107 4.73 3.33 -18.17
C ALA A 107 3.75 2.50 -19.03
N LYS A 108 3.94 2.47 -20.35
CA LYS A 108 3.07 1.77 -21.29
C LYS A 108 3.31 0.26 -21.25
N GLN A 109 4.55 -0.17 -21.18
CA GLN A 109 4.94 -1.56 -21.00
C GLN A 109 4.39 -2.10 -19.68
N LEU A 110 4.65 -1.42 -18.56
CA LEU A 110 4.15 -1.87 -17.25
C LEU A 110 2.62 -1.87 -17.19
N SER A 111 1.96 -0.82 -17.69
CA SER A 111 0.49 -0.79 -17.79
C SER A 111 -0.04 -1.95 -18.66
N GLY A 112 0.65 -2.25 -19.77
CA GLY A 112 0.34 -3.38 -20.64
C GLY A 112 0.41 -4.73 -19.91
N TRP A 113 1.44 -4.96 -19.11
CA TRP A 113 1.59 -6.18 -18.30
C TRP A 113 0.51 -6.29 -17.22
N LEU A 114 0.14 -5.18 -16.58
CA LEU A 114 -0.84 -5.18 -15.51
C LEU A 114 -2.29 -5.27 -16.03
N LYS A 115 -2.59 -4.82 -17.25
CA LYS A 115 -3.94 -4.75 -17.85
C LYS A 115 -4.78 -6.04 -17.75
N PRO A 116 -4.23 -7.26 -17.92
CA PRO A 116 -5.00 -8.50 -17.81
C PRO A 116 -5.45 -8.81 -16.37
N LEU A 117 -4.74 -8.28 -15.37
CA LEU A 117 -4.97 -8.59 -13.96
C LEU A 117 -6.33 -8.07 -13.47
N LYS A 118 -7.03 -8.88 -12.68
CA LYS A 118 -8.36 -8.57 -12.12
C LYS A 118 -8.35 -8.39 -10.61
N GLN A 119 -7.38 -9.01 -9.95
CA GLN A 119 -7.10 -8.82 -8.53
C GLN A 119 -6.69 -7.37 -8.22
N GLU A 120 -6.67 -7.06 -6.93
CA GLU A 120 -6.11 -5.81 -6.43
C GLU A 120 -4.59 -5.76 -6.63
N VAL A 121 -4.11 -4.62 -7.12
CA VAL A 121 -2.69 -4.37 -7.33
C VAL A 121 -2.29 -3.04 -6.70
N ALA A 122 -1.29 -3.07 -5.80
CA ALA A 122 -0.60 -1.87 -5.36
C ALA A 122 0.73 -1.75 -6.10
N VAL A 123 0.98 -0.61 -6.75
CA VAL A 123 2.26 -0.29 -7.36
C VAL A 123 2.89 0.84 -6.56
N ILE A 124 4.00 0.55 -5.88
CA ILE A 124 4.77 1.51 -5.08
C ILE A 124 6.05 1.81 -5.84
N HIS A 125 6.03 2.90 -6.60
CA HIS A 125 7.13 3.31 -7.46
C HIS A 125 7.94 4.43 -6.80
N THR A 126 9.10 4.06 -6.25
CA THR A 126 9.90 4.97 -5.40
C THR A 126 11.06 5.66 -6.11
N ALA A 127 11.25 5.42 -7.41
CA ALA A 127 12.33 5.99 -8.20
C ALA A 127 12.07 7.45 -8.64
N SER A 128 13.12 8.14 -9.08
CA SER A 128 13.00 9.42 -9.79
C SER A 128 12.13 9.29 -11.05
N ALA A 129 11.52 10.39 -11.49
CA ALA A 129 10.59 10.46 -12.63
C ALA A 129 9.33 9.55 -12.55
N SER A 130 9.09 8.88 -11.41
CA SER A 130 7.97 7.95 -11.18
C SER A 130 6.58 8.56 -11.45
N GLY A 131 6.40 9.87 -11.30
CA GLY A 131 5.14 10.55 -11.59
C GLY A 131 4.69 10.41 -13.04
N GLY A 132 5.62 10.15 -13.97
CA GLY A 132 5.31 9.82 -15.37
C GLY A 132 4.53 8.52 -15.56
N PHE A 133 4.53 7.64 -14.56
CA PHE A 133 3.83 6.36 -14.60
C PHE A 133 2.39 6.45 -14.08
N LEU A 134 2.08 7.40 -13.19
CA LEU A 134 0.86 7.42 -12.39
C LEU A 134 -0.41 7.24 -13.23
N LYS A 135 -0.58 8.10 -14.25
CA LYS A 135 -1.79 8.09 -15.09
C LYS A 135 -1.97 6.79 -15.87
N SER A 136 -0.89 6.18 -16.34
CA SER A 136 -0.94 4.95 -17.14
C SER A 136 -1.20 3.72 -16.27
N LEU A 137 -0.77 3.75 -15.01
CA LEU A 137 -0.94 2.65 -14.06
C LEU A 137 -2.26 2.73 -13.28
N SER A 138 -2.85 3.92 -13.21
CA SER A 138 -4.15 4.19 -12.61
C SER A 138 -5.26 3.32 -13.23
N GLY A 139 -6.20 2.90 -12.39
CA GLY A 139 -7.39 2.18 -12.85
C GLY A 139 -8.13 1.47 -11.72
N LYS A 140 -9.17 0.72 -12.09
CA LYS A 140 -9.95 -0.05 -11.13
C LYS A 140 -9.09 -1.10 -10.41
N ASN A 141 -9.28 -1.24 -9.10
CA ASN A 141 -8.52 -2.15 -8.24
C ASN A 141 -7.00 -1.88 -8.30
N ARG A 142 -6.61 -0.62 -8.48
CA ARG A 142 -5.22 -0.17 -8.44
C ARG A 142 -5.03 0.83 -7.32
N VAL A 143 -3.92 0.69 -6.60
CA VAL A 143 -3.34 1.74 -5.78
C VAL A 143 -1.97 2.04 -6.37
N VAL A 144 -1.73 3.29 -6.75
CA VAL A 144 -0.47 3.72 -7.35
C VAL A 144 0.13 4.79 -6.46
N ILE A 145 1.33 4.54 -5.96
CA ILE A 145 2.13 5.49 -5.18
C ILE A 145 3.37 5.81 -5.99
N THR A 146 3.67 7.09 -6.13
CA THR A 146 4.87 7.60 -6.80
C THR A 146 5.62 8.51 -5.84
N SER A 147 6.96 8.51 -5.92
CA SER A 147 7.80 9.43 -5.13
C SER A 147 7.86 10.84 -5.72
N THR A 148 7.41 11.01 -6.95
CA THR A 148 7.47 12.28 -7.70
C THR A 148 6.15 12.63 -8.34
N LYS A 149 5.87 13.93 -8.53
CA LYS A 149 4.56 14.39 -9.07
C LYS A 149 4.51 14.44 -10.59
N SER A 150 5.68 14.38 -11.23
CA SER A 150 5.85 14.54 -12.67
C SER A 150 7.12 13.83 -13.13
N PRO A 151 7.21 13.45 -14.40
CA PRO A 151 8.42 12.83 -14.93
C PRO A 151 9.64 13.77 -14.94
N ASP A 152 9.43 15.09 -14.88
CA ASP A 152 10.50 16.09 -14.81
C ASP A 152 11.30 16.07 -13.49
N GLU A 153 10.81 15.40 -12.45
CA GLU A 153 11.50 15.24 -11.17
C GLU A 153 12.52 14.09 -11.25
N VAL A 154 13.59 14.31 -12.00
CA VAL A 154 14.60 13.30 -12.36
C VAL A 154 15.72 13.11 -11.32
N PHE A 155 15.75 13.92 -10.27
CA PHE A 155 16.74 13.78 -9.20
C PHE A 155 16.40 12.61 -8.27
N TYR A 156 17.43 12.09 -7.59
CA TYR A 156 17.26 10.99 -6.63
C TYR A 156 16.12 11.27 -5.63
N ALA A 157 15.18 10.33 -5.58
CA ALA A 157 14.03 10.37 -4.69
C ALA A 157 14.33 9.61 -3.38
N ARG A 158 14.23 10.32 -2.25
CA ARG A 158 14.44 9.79 -0.89
C ARG A 158 13.18 9.17 -0.32
N PHE A 159 12.00 9.45 -0.89
CA PHE A 159 10.72 8.95 -0.41
C PHE A 159 10.72 7.44 -0.10
N GLY A 160 11.35 6.62 -0.95
CA GLY A 160 11.42 5.17 -0.78
C GLY A 160 12.15 4.71 0.49
N GLU A 161 13.16 5.46 0.93
CA GLU A 161 13.91 5.17 2.17
C GLU A 161 12.97 5.23 3.38
N HIS A 162 12.21 6.32 3.49
CA HIS A 162 11.27 6.53 4.61
C HIS A 162 10.02 5.64 4.50
N PHE A 163 9.54 5.38 3.28
CA PHE A 163 8.36 4.56 3.07
C PHE A 163 8.60 3.10 3.47
N ALA A 164 9.76 2.54 3.09
CA ALA A 164 10.11 1.15 3.39
C ALA A 164 10.23 0.90 4.91
N GLU A 165 10.73 1.88 5.66
CA GLU A 165 10.76 1.83 7.14
C GLU A 165 9.35 1.92 7.73
N ALA A 166 8.54 2.87 7.26
CA ALA A 166 7.20 3.13 7.80
C ALA A 166 6.27 1.91 7.65
N ILE A 167 6.19 1.32 6.44
CA ILE A 167 5.31 0.18 6.14
C ILE A 167 5.67 -1.07 6.94
N GLY A 168 6.89 -1.12 7.50
CA GLY A 168 7.36 -2.16 8.41
C GLY A 168 6.80 -2.10 9.84
N GLY A 169 5.84 -1.20 10.09
CA GLY A 169 5.16 -1.02 11.39
C GLY A 169 5.83 0.01 12.30
N LEU A 170 6.33 1.12 11.75
CA LEU A 170 6.93 2.19 12.54
C LEU A 170 5.87 2.92 13.38
N ALA A 171 6.08 3.03 14.69
CA ALA A 171 5.09 3.63 15.60
C ALA A 171 4.79 5.10 15.26
N ASP A 172 5.78 5.88 14.82
CA ASP A 172 5.58 7.28 14.41
C ASP A 172 4.83 7.44 13.08
N ALA A 173 4.60 6.33 12.36
CA ALA A 173 3.79 6.30 11.15
C ALA A 173 2.34 5.85 11.41
N ASP A 174 2.04 5.20 12.54
CA ASP A 174 0.69 4.80 12.97
C ASP A 174 -0.06 6.05 13.48
N LEU A 175 -0.85 6.66 12.59
CA LEU A 175 -1.49 7.95 12.84
C LEU A 175 -2.86 7.80 13.52
N ASP A 176 -3.53 6.67 13.33
CA ASP A 176 -4.82 6.38 13.98
C ASP A 176 -4.71 5.51 15.24
N GLN A 177 -3.50 5.06 15.57
CA GLN A 177 -3.14 4.30 16.78
C GLN A 177 -3.76 2.89 16.83
N ASP A 178 -4.00 2.28 15.67
CA ASP A 178 -4.53 0.92 15.55
C ASP A 178 -3.45 -0.18 15.65
N LYS A 179 -2.19 0.22 15.88
CA LYS A 179 -0.99 -0.63 16.03
C LYS A 179 -0.56 -1.32 14.74
N GLN A 180 -0.94 -0.78 13.60
CA GLN A 180 -0.45 -1.17 12.29
C GLN A 180 -0.21 0.09 11.45
N VAL A 181 0.34 -0.08 10.25
CA VAL A 181 0.62 1.04 9.35
C VAL A 181 0.06 0.69 7.98
N SER A 182 -0.90 1.50 7.53
CA SER A 182 -1.50 1.42 6.20
C SER A 182 -0.59 2.00 5.12
N LEU A 183 -0.90 1.71 3.84
CA LEU A 183 -0.22 2.36 2.71
C LEU A 183 -0.38 3.88 2.75
N LEU A 184 -1.57 4.37 3.16
CA LEU A 184 -1.81 5.81 3.29
C LEU A 184 -0.93 6.44 4.38
N GLU A 185 -0.80 5.78 5.52
CA GLU A 185 0.03 6.27 6.62
C GLU A 185 1.52 6.23 6.30
N ALA A 186 2.00 5.13 5.70
CA ALA A 186 3.38 5.04 5.21
C ALA A 186 3.66 6.14 4.18
N PHE A 187 2.71 6.41 3.27
CA PHE A 187 2.80 7.51 2.31
C PHE A 187 2.93 8.87 3.02
N ARG A 188 2.02 9.16 3.96
CA ARG A 188 2.02 10.43 4.71
C ARG A 188 3.27 10.62 5.54
N HIS A 189 3.74 9.57 6.21
CA HIS A 189 4.97 9.58 7.00
C HIS A 189 6.17 9.87 6.10
N ALA A 190 6.32 9.14 4.99
CA ALA A 190 7.43 9.31 4.07
C ALA A 190 7.43 10.71 3.41
N SER A 191 6.27 11.21 2.97
CA SER A 191 6.16 12.57 2.44
C SER A 191 6.57 13.64 3.45
N LYS A 192 6.15 13.49 4.72
CA LYS A 192 6.52 14.41 5.80
C LYS A 192 8.03 14.37 6.09
N ALA A 193 8.63 13.18 6.13
CA ALA A 193 10.07 13.02 6.35
C ALA A 193 10.90 13.65 5.23
N VAL A 194 10.48 13.45 3.98
CA VAL A 194 11.11 14.08 2.80
C VAL A 194 11.00 15.61 2.86
N ALA A 195 9.82 16.15 3.17
CA ALA A 195 9.63 17.60 3.29
C ALA A 195 10.55 18.18 4.37
N ALA A 196 10.62 17.55 5.54
CA ALA A 196 11.49 17.96 6.65
C ALA A 196 12.98 17.90 6.26
N PHE A 197 13.39 16.90 5.47
CA PHE A 197 14.76 16.81 4.98
C PHE A 197 15.14 18.03 4.12
N TYR A 198 14.33 18.39 3.11
CA TYR A 198 14.64 19.53 2.25
C TYR A 198 14.61 20.87 3.00
N GLU A 199 13.67 21.02 3.94
CA GLU A 199 13.59 22.21 4.81
C GLU A 199 14.84 22.34 5.68
N ASN A 200 15.24 21.28 6.38
CA ASN A 200 16.41 21.29 7.27
C ASN A 200 17.72 21.50 6.52
N GLU A 201 17.84 20.98 5.29
CA GLU A 201 19.01 21.16 4.44
C GLU A 201 19.03 22.52 3.72
N GLY A 202 17.97 23.33 3.84
CA GLY A 202 17.84 24.60 3.13
C GLY A 202 17.82 24.44 1.61
N ARG A 203 17.25 23.33 1.11
CA ARG A 203 17.21 22.97 -0.31
C ARG A 203 15.78 23.05 -0.86
N LEU A 204 15.67 23.32 -2.16
CA LEU A 204 14.39 23.18 -2.86
C LEU A 204 14.05 21.70 -2.99
N ALA A 205 12.79 21.34 -2.70
CA ALA A 205 12.30 19.98 -2.88
C ALA A 205 12.33 19.58 -4.35
N THR A 206 12.98 18.45 -4.65
CA THR A 206 13.11 17.91 -6.02
C THR A 206 12.23 16.68 -6.27
N GLU A 207 11.40 16.32 -5.29
CA GLU A 207 10.48 15.18 -5.36
C GLU A 207 9.20 15.54 -4.59
N HIS A 208 8.04 15.14 -5.12
CA HIS A 208 6.74 15.37 -4.50
C HIS A 208 5.84 14.15 -4.69
N ALA A 209 5.74 13.31 -3.67
CA ALA A 209 5.01 12.04 -3.79
C ALA A 209 3.51 12.24 -4.04
N LEU A 210 2.93 11.32 -4.82
CA LEU A 210 1.49 11.25 -5.10
C LEU A 210 0.94 9.85 -4.83
N ILE A 211 -0.32 9.78 -4.45
CA ILE A 211 -1.12 8.55 -4.35
C ILE A 211 -2.37 8.65 -5.20
N ASP A 212 -2.71 7.59 -5.93
CA ASP A 212 -3.99 7.41 -6.64
C ASP A 212 -4.53 6.03 -6.31
N ASP A 213 -5.70 5.97 -5.68
CA ASP A 213 -6.39 4.72 -5.35
C ASP A 213 -7.84 4.66 -5.83
N ASN A 214 -8.30 5.71 -6.50
CA ASN A 214 -9.65 5.82 -7.02
C ASN A 214 -9.73 5.55 -8.54
N GLY A 215 -8.59 5.60 -9.24
CA GLY A 215 -8.49 5.25 -10.66
C GLY A 215 -8.79 6.40 -11.64
N ASP A 216 -8.80 7.65 -11.19
CA ASP A 216 -9.04 8.83 -12.04
C ASP A 216 -7.77 9.35 -12.75
N GLY A 217 -6.59 8.87 -12.33
CA GLY A 217 -5.30 9.25 -12.87
C GLY A 217 -4.81 10.62 -12.40
N ILE A 218 -5.40 11.17 -11.33
CA ILE A 218 -5.08 12.45 -10.70
C ILE A 218 -4.60 12.18 -9.28
N GLY A 219 -3.29 12.03 -9.11
CA GLY A 219 -2.73 11.73 -7.80
C GLY A 219 -2.93 12.85 -6.76
N THR A 220 -3.22 12.44 -5.53
CA THR A 220 -3.34 13.30 -4.35
C THR A 220 -2.00 13.42 -3.62
N ARG A 221 -1.62 14.64 -3.20
CA ARG A 221 -0.43 14.88 -2.35
C ARG A 221 -0.74 14.70 -0.87
N SER A 222 0.29 14.38 -0.08
CA SER A 222 0.14 14.15 1.35
C SER A 222 -0.43 15.36 2.12
N GLU A 223 -0.18 16.58 1.67
CA GLU A 223 -0.68 17.78 2.37
C GLU A 223 -2.21 17.85 2.40
N ILE A 224 -2.89 17.26 1.41
CA ILE A 224 -4.35 17.25 1.32
C ILE A 224 -4.99 16.44 2.47
N PHE A 225 -4.26 15.48 3.04
CA PHE A 225 -4.70 14.69 4.20
C PHE A 225 -4.48 15.39 5.54
N GLY A 226 -4.00 16.64 5.53
CA GLY A 226 -3.89 17.46 6.73
C GLY A 226 -5.26 17.89 7.27
N LEU A 227 -5.31 18.20 8.56
CA LEU A 227 -6.49 18.82 9.16
C LEU A 227 -6.72 20.20 8.50
N ASP A 228 -7.98 20.51 8.20
CA ASP A 228 -8.45 21.80 7.68
C ASP A 228 -7.89 22.23 6.31
N VAL A 229 -7.44 21.30 5.46
CA VAL A 229 -7.06 21.64 4.08
C VAL A 229 -8.33 21.81 3.22
N PRO A 230 -8.61 23.02 2.69
CA PRO A 230 -9.77 23.23 1.85
C PRO A 230 -9.57 22.52 0.52
N VAL A 231 -10.45 21.55 0.23
CA VAL A 231 -10.50 20.86 -1.05
C VAL A 231 -11.63 21.44 -1.89
N ALA A 232 -11.37 21.70 -3.17
CA ALA A 232 -12.37 22.23 -4.07
C ALA A 232 -13.60 21.30 -4.14
N ALA A 233 -14.79 21.88 -4.20
CA ALA A 233 -16.03 21.12 -4.27
C ALA A 233 -16.03 20.24 -5.54
N GLY A 234 -16.22 18.93 -5.35
CA GLY A 234 -16.25 17.95 -6.45
C GLY A 234 -14.90 17.29 -6.76
N THR A 235 -13.82 17.66 -6.08
CA THR A 235 -12.55 16.92 -6.17
C THR A 235 -12.68 15.60 -5.40
N SER A 236 -12.44 14.48 -6.08
CA SER A 236 -12.22 13.18 -5.44
C SER A 236 -10.86 13.21 -4.74
N ILE A 237 -10.81 12.77 -3.49
CA ILE A 237 -9.57 12.65 -2.74
C ILE A 237 -9.26 11.16 -2.64
N ASP A 238 -8.05 10.77 -2.99
CA ASP A 238 -7.56 9.40 -2.83
C ASP A 238 -7.40 9.02 -1.35
N GLY A 239 -7.03 7.78 -1.09
CA GLY A 239 -6.56 7.30 0.21
C GLY A 239 -7.57 6.44 0.96
N GLU A 240 -8.84 6.41 0.56
CA GLU A 240 -9.85 5.56 1.23
C GLU A 240 -9.47 4.08 1.16
N ARG A 241 -9.01 3.59 -0.01
CA ARG A 241 -8.58 2.20 -0.13
C ARG A 241 -7.20 1.99 0.46
N ALA A 242 -6.26 2.91 0.22
CA ALA A 242 -4.91 2.82 0.74
C ALA A 242 -4.86 2.80 2.29
N ALA A 243 -5.81 3.44 2.97
CA ALA A 243 -5.95 3.41 4.43
C ALA A 243 -6.28 2.01 4.97
N GLN A 244 -6.86 1.13 4.14
CA GLN A 244 -7.23 -0.24 4.53
C GLN A 244 -6.20 -1.29 4.09
N MET A 245 -5.13 -0.87 3.42
CA MET A 245 -4.11 -1.77 2.89
C MET A 245 -2.88 -1.79 3.80
N VAL A 246 -2.73 -2.86 4.58
CA VAL A 246 -1.69 -3.00 5.60
C VAL A 246 -0.81 -4.23 5.31
N LEU A 247 0.51 -4.06 5.37
CA LEU A 247 1.46 -5.17 5.23
C LEU A 247 1.67 -5.91 6.56
N VAL A 248 2.02 -5.20 7.62
CA VAL A 248 2.23 -5.79 8.95
C VAL A 248 0.98 -5.57 9.78
N LEU A 249 0.12 -6.59 9.87
CA LEU A 249 -1.15 -6.51 10.59
C LEU A 249 -0.95 -6.45 12.10
N SER A 250 -1.82 -5.71 12.79
CA SER A 250 -1.92 -5.72 14.25
C SER A 250 -2.31 -7.12 14.76
N LYS A 251 -2.14 -7.38 16.07
CA LYS A 251 -2.45 -8.70 16.65
C LYS A 251 -3.93 -9.04 16.52
N GLU A 252 -4.76 -8.02 16.66
CA GLU A 252 -6.20 -8.06 16.54
C GLU A 252 -6.59 -8.41 15.09
N GLU A 253 -6.00 -7.73 14.11
CA GLU A 253 -6.25 -7.97 12.68
C GLU A 253 -5.73 -9.33 12.19
N GLN A 254 -4.67 -9.85 12.80
CA GLN A 254 -4.16 -11.21 12.53
C GLN A 254 -5.17 -12.31 12.89
N GLN A 255 -6.16 -12.04 13.76
CA GLN A 255 -7.20 -13.02 14.11
C GLN A 255 -8.28 -13.15 13.03
N LEU A 256 -8.35 -12.20 12.10
CA LEU A 256 -9.31 -12.23 11.01
C LEU A 256 -8.75 -13.05 9.83
N THR A 257 -9.64 -13.69 9.08
CA THR A 257 -9.32 -14.21 7.74
C THR A 257 -9.31 -13.08 6.70
N ASP A 258 -8.71 -13.29 5.53
CA ASP A 258 -8.76 -12.30 4.44
C ASP A 258 -10.19 -11.95 4.02
N ALA A 259 -11.09 -12.93 4.00
CA ALA A 259 -12.51 -12.71 3.68
C ALA A 259 -13.21 -11.85 4.76
N GLN A 260 -12.88 -12.05 6.04
CA GLN A 260 -13.39 -11.22 7.12
C GLN A 260 -12.86 -9.78 7.03
N ARG A 261 -11.55 -9.59 6.79
CA ARG A 261 -10.96 -8.26 6.56
C ARG A 261 -11.61 -7.56 5.37
N ALA A 262 -11.78 -8.25 4.24
CA ALA A 262 -12.43 -7.67 3.06
C ALA A 262 -13.89 -7.26 3.34
N LYS A 263 -14.63 -8.05 4.14
CA LYS A 263 -15.98 -7.70 4.58
C LYS A 263 -15.98 -6.49 5.51
N ARG A 264 -15.06 -6.44 6.48
CA ARG A 264 -14.86 -5.30 7.39
C ARG A 264 -14.54 -4.03 6.61
N ASP A 265 -13.58 -4.11 5.68
CA ASP A 265 -13.17 -2.99 4.83
C ASP A 265 -14.37 -2.41 4.04
N ALA A 266 -15.21 -3.28 3.47
CA ALA A 266 -16.40 -2.86 2.75
C ALA A 266 -17.42 -2.16 3.66
N LEU A 267 -17.67 -2.70 4.85
CA LEU A 267 -18.59 -2.11 5.81
C LEU A 267 -18.12 -0.75 6.33
N GLU A 268 -16.81 -0.55 6.50
CA GLU A 268 -16.24 0.75 6.89
C GLU A 268 -16.42 1.81 5.81
N ARG A 269 -16.24 1.46 4.53
CA ARG A 269 -16.50 2.38 3.41
C ARG A 269 -17.99 2.70 3.28
N ASP A 270 -18.86 1.72 3.48
CA ASP A 270 -20.31 1.94 3.56
C ASP A 270 -20.66 2.88 4.72
N LEU A 271 -20.02 2.70 5.88
CA LEU A 271 -20.19 3.55 7.06
C LEU A 271 -19.72 4.99 6.81
N LYS A 272 -18.57 5.17 6.14
CA LYS A 272 -18.09 6.49 5.74
C LYS A 272 -19.07 7.16 4.77
N THR A 273 -19.51 6.43 3.75
CA THR A 273 -20.53 6.90 2.79
C THR A 273 -21.83 7.32 3.49
N LEU A 274 -22.28 6.55 4.50
CA LEU A 274 -23.47 6.88 5.29
C LEU A 274 -23.28 8.18 6.08
N LYS A 275 -22.10 8.39 6.70
CA LYS A 275 -21.76 9.62 7.42
C LYS A 275 -21.79 10.84 6.49
N ASP A 276 -21.23 10.71 5.28
CA ASP A 276 -21.21 11.79 4.27
C ASP A 276 -22.62 12.14 3.77
N GLN A 277 -23.58 11.20 3.87
CA GLN A 277 -24.99 11.40 3.52
C GLN A 277 -25.87 11.88 4.68
N ARG A 278 -25.34 12.02 5.90
CA ARG A 278 -26.13 12.34 7.10
C ARG A 278 -27.04 13.56 6.93
N ALA A 279 -26.52 14.65 6.36
CA ALA A 279 -27.30 15.88 6.14
C ALA A 279 -28.45 15.73 5.13
N LYS A 280 -28.44 14.67 4.32
CA LYS A 280 -29.46 14.38 3.30
C LYS A 280 -30.49 13.33 3.76
N LEU A 281 -30.25 12.67 4.90
CA LEU A 281 -31.11 11.60 5.43
C LEU A 281 -31.94 12.11 6.61
N GLY A 282 -33.16 11.58 6.75
CA GLY A 282 -33.93 11.76 7.99
C GLY A 282 -33.25 11.05 9.16
N GLU A 283 -33.34 11.61 10.36
CA GLU A 283 -32.62 11.15 11.55
C GLU A 283 -32.87 9.67 11.86
N ASP A 284 -34.14 9.24 11.88
CA ASP A 284 -34.51 7.84 12.11
C ASP A 284 -33.92 6.87 11.07
N VAL A 285 -33.91 7.28 9.80
CA VAL A 285 -33.36 6.47 8.69
C VAL A 285 -31.85 6.36 8.82
N TYR A 286 -31.17 7.46 9.17
CA TYR A 286 -29.73 7.47 9.38
C TYR A 286 -29.33 6.53 10.53
N TYR A 287 -29.97 6.66 11.70
CA TYR A 287 -29.64 5.83 12.86
C TYR A 287 -29.97 4.35 12.65
N SER A 288 -31.07 4.04 11.96
CA SER A 288 -31.40 2.65 11.61
C SER A 288 -30.35 2.00 10.71
N LYS A 289 -29.91 2.71 9.66
CA LYS A 289 -28.82 2.21 8.78
C LYS A 289 -27.48 2.10 9.51
N LEU A 290 -27.20 3.06 10.40
CA LEU A 290 -25.98 3.05 11.20
C LEU A 290 -25.95 1.84 12.13
N GLU A 291 -27.04 1.56 12.84
CA GLU A 291 -27.17 0.38 13.69
C GLU A 291 -26.95 -0.91 12.88
N GLU A 292 -27.54 -1.03 11.70
CA GLU A 292 -27.37 -2.20 10.83
C GLU A 292 -25.90 -2.41 10.45
N LEU A 293 -25.18 -1.36 10.04
CA LEU A 293 -23.77 -1.44 9.69
C LEU A 293 -22.89 -1.80 10.90
N LEU A 294 -23.13 -1.18 12.06
CA LEU A 294 -22.37 -1.45 13.28
C LEU A 294 -22.56 -2.89 13.76
N ARG A 295 -23.78 -3.44 13.66
CA ARG A 295 -24.04 -4.85 13.99
C ARG A 295 -23.33 -5.80 13.04
N LYS A 296 -23.33 -5.51 11.73
CA LYS A 296 -22.57 -6.31 10.75
C LYS A 296 -21.06 -6.25 10.99
N LEU A 297 -20.53 -5.10 11.44
CA LEU A 297 -19.12 -4.96 11.83
C LEU A 297 -18.82 -5.80 13.08
N ASP A 298 -19.66 -5.70 14.11
CA ASP A 298 -19.55 -6.51 15.33
C ASP A 298 -19.56 -8.01 15.00
N GLU A 299 -20.41 -8.47 14.09
CA GLU A 299 -20.40 -9.87 13.64
C GLU A 299 -19.06 -10.32 13.02
N VAL A 300 -18.36 -9.44 12.29
CA VAL A 300 -17.06 -9.78 11.70
C VAL A 300 -16.03 -10.08 12.81
N TYR A 301 -15.99 -9.25 13.85
CA TYR A 301 -15.08 -9.40 14.99
C TYR A 301 -15.55 -10.48 15.97
N GLY A 302 -16.84 -10.58 16.26
CA GLY A 302 -17.42 -11.58 17.16
C GLY A 302 -17.26 -13.01 16.66
N SER A 303 -17.19 -13.21 15.33
CA SER A 303 -16.87 -14.50 14.71
C SER A 303 -15.41 -14.95 14.96
N SER A 304 -14.54 -14.07 15.46
CA SER A 304 -13.12 -14.34 15.74
C SER A 304 -12.82 -14.64 17.20
N LEU A 305 -13.75 -14.37 18.12
CA LEU A 305 -13.60 -14.66 19.55
C LEU A 305 -14.10 -16.09 19.84
N PRO A 306 -13.31 -16.97 20.48
CA PRO A 306 -13.83 -18.22 20.99
C PRO A 306 -14.94 -17.90 22.00
N ALA A 307 -16.10 -18.53 21.85
CA ALA A 307 -17.23 -18.35 22.74
C ALA A 307 -16.78 -18.51 24.19
N THR A 308 -16.64 -17.40 24.91
CA THR A 308 -16.50 -17.40 26.37
C THR A 308 -17.84 -17.88 26.91
N LYS A 309 -17.92 -19.18 27.19
CA LYS A 309 -19.02 -19.75 27.96
C LYS A 309 -18.99 -19.10 29.34
N SER A 310 -19.98 -18.26 29.62
CA SER A 310 -20.40 -17.88 30.97
C SER A 310 -20.88 -19.09 31.75
#